data_AF-A0A9D4PUA0-F1
#
_entry.id   AF-A0A9D4PUA0-F1
#
_cell.length_a   1.000
_cell.length_b   1.000
_cell.length_c   1.000
_cell.angle_alpha   90.00
_cell.angle_beta   90.00
_cell.angle_gamma   90.00
#
_symmetry.space_group_name_H-M   'P 1'
#
loop_
_entity.id
_entity.type
_entity.pdbx_description
1 polymer ?
#
loop_
_entity_poly.entity_id
_entity_poly.type
_entity_poly.pdbx_seq_one_letter_code
_entity_poly.pdbx_strand_id
1 'polypeptide(L)'
;MSVPTHLRQRSSPETLLCTLEGTLGPVEEPPMGPSLDLGLAPSSCTENPPVTPVRDPGDLSESWRGDDTAEEADNTSEEASIVSYGRAYGTPPEGPPPTGGRVPVQQSSILSMDDEERTSDNELTQLGDNGPFNNIWKLLRHPAHLAVFLHYLLSSQMKPSSLLFLIITNLYKLGTGKEMKKWAYEITSTFLVQNAPLGIENIDETILKEIDKVLQTSQEQQGQEEEELKDIFLKAREKAMEQLKCLLVEFRNTRTIGLSGLYMPNDVTLDDSLRDKNAELHIVESLLLTELETLGKEDAENPSDYKSALASALATVLKSFGVKTPNAVALIERFPTFVAREKSRLKFFPRNKKLAAP
;
A
#
# COMPACT_ATOMS: atom_id res chain seq x y z
N MET A 1 64.72 -47.62 -8.54
CA MET A 1 64.19 -46.51 -7.71
C MET A 1 62.92 -46.04 -8.37
N SER A 2 61.79 -46.13 -7.69
CA SER A 2 60.46 -45.92 -8.28
C SER A 2 59.68 -44.90 -7.47
N VAL A 3 59.03 -43.96 -8.15
CA VAL A 3 58.33 -42.81 -7.53
C VAL A 3 56.88 -43.18 -7.20
N PRO A 4 56.41 -43.02 -5.94
CA PRO A 4 55.00 -43.21 -5.60
C PRO A 4 54.16 -41.95 -5.89
N THR A 5 53.06 -42.14 -6.61
CA THR A 5 52.06 -41.09 -6.89
C THR A 5 51.08 -40.98 -5.72
N HIS A 6 50.88 -39.79 -5.14
CA HIS A 6 49.86 -39.60 -4.10
C HIS A 6 48.49 -39.27 -4.70
N LEU A 7 47.52 -40.13 -4.45
CA LEU A 7 46.13 -39.99 -4.90
C LEU A 7 45.34 -39.04 -3.98
N ARG A 8 44.44 -38.25 -4.57
CA ARG A 8 43.68 -37.19 -3.90
C ARG A 8 42.35 -37.73 -3.35
N GLN A 9 42.21 -37.82 -2.04
CA GLN A 9 40.89 -37.96 -1.40
C GLN A 9 40.29 -36.58 -1.11
N ARG A 10 39.01 -36.40 -1.44
CA ARG A 10 38.17 -35.27 -1.03
C ARG A 10 37.19 -35.79 0.02
N SER A 11 37.13 -35.15 1.17
CA SER A 11 36.14 -35.44 2.22
C SER A 11 35.17 -34.27 2.33
N SER A 12 33.87 -34.54 2.18
CA SER A 12 32.80 -33.56 2.40
C SER A 12 32.50 -33.41 3.89
N PRO A 13 32.16 -32.22 4.40
CA PRO A 13 31.78 -32.02 5.79
C PRO A 13 30.25 -31.90 5.94
N GLU A 14 29.58 -33.03 6.14
CA GLU A 14 28.27 -33.06 6.84
C GLU A 14 28.31 -34.18 7.88
N THR A 15 27.55 -34.00 8.97
CA THR A 15 27.50 -34.88 10.16
C THR A 15 28.69 -34.73 11.12
N LEU A 16 28.64 -33.72 11.99
CA LEU A 16 28.80 -33.89 13.45
C LEU A 16 28.11 -32.73 14.18
N LEU A 17 26.83 -32.92 14.49
CA LEU A 17 26.12 -32.19 15.54
C LEU A 17 26.40 -32.84 16.91
N CYS A 18 26.02 -32.14 17.98
CA CYS A 18 26.07 -32.59 19.39
C CYS A 18 27.47 -32.76 20.02
N THR A 19 27.98 -31.68 20.59
CA THR A 19 28.43 -31.67 22.00
C THR A 19 28.65 -30.23 22.48
N LEU A 20 27.98 -29.86 23.58
CA LEU A 20 28.35 -28.89 24.63
C LEU A 20 27.08 -28.32 25.28
N GLU A 21 26.41 -29.14 26.10
CA GLU A 21 25.52 -28.64 27.15
C GLU A 21 26.36 -28.15 28.34
N GLY A 22 25.98 -27.02 28.93
CA GLY A 22 26.61 -26.44 30.12
C GLY A 22 25.55 -25.93 31.09
N THR A 23 25.47 -26.57 32.26
CA THR A 23 24.39 -26.46 33.24
C THR A 23 24.44 -25.19 34.10
N LEU A 24 23.30 -24.50 34.30
CA LEU A 24 22.99 -23.72 35.52
C LEU A 24 21.47 -23.75 35.83
N GLY A 25 21.12 -23.77 37.11
CA GLY A 25 19.74 -23.98 37.63
C GLY A 25 18.94 -22.69 37.94
N PRO A 26 17.73 -22.84 38.53
CA PRO A 26 16.70 -21.78 38.52
C PRO A 26 16.55 -20.97 39.82
N VAL A 27 16.43 -19.64 39.69
CA VAL A 27 16.06 -18.60 40.69
C VAL A 27 15.61 -17.35 39.90
N GLU A 28 14.61 -16.51 40.23
CA GLU A 28 13.37 -16.57 41.04
C GLU A 28 12.57 -15.27 40.72
N GLU A 29 11.22 -15.25 40.78
CA GLU A 29 10.42 -14.03 40.49
C GLU A 29 10.14 -13.18 41.75
N PRO A 30 10.32 -11.84 41.72
CA PRO A 30 9.90 -10.94 42.79
C PRO A 30 8.39 -10.58 42.70
N PRO A 31 7.73 -10.26 43.83
CA PRO A 31 6.26 -10.26 43.93
C PRO A 31 5.57 -8.99 43.41
N MET A 32 4.29 -9.13 43.04
CA MET A 32 3.39 -8.01 42.72
C MET A 32 3.14 -7.09 43.93
N GLY A 33 3.40 -5.79 43.75
CA GLY A 33 2.94 -4.73 44.66
C GLY A 33 1.50 -4.28 44.34
N PRO A 34 0.79 -3.65 45.30
CA PRO A 34 -0.65 -3.41 45.19
C PRO A 34 -1.02 -2.29 44.21
N SER A 35 -2.20 -2.43 43.62
CA SER A 35 -2.85 -1.42 42.78
C SER A 35 -3.10 -0.13 43.56
N LEU A 36 -2.72 1.02 42.98
CA LEU A 36 -3.14 2.34 43.45
C LEU A 36 -4.18 2.91 42.49
N ASP A 37 -5.43 2.76 42.89
CA ASP A 37 -6.57 3.44 42.29
C ASP A 37 -6.51 4.94 42.63
N LEU A 38 -6.38 5.78 41.60
CA LEU A 38 -6.55 7.23 41.67
C LEU A 38 -7.59 7.62 40.63
N GLY A 39 -8.85 7.56 41.05
CA GLY A 39 -10.00 7.76 40.18
C GLY A 39 -10.00 9.10 39.47
N LEU A 40 -10.26 9.07 38.15
CA LEU A 40 -10.75 10.22 37.41
C LEU A 40 -12.28 10.19 37.39
N ALA A 41 -12.87 11.34 37.75
CA ALA A 41 -14.31 11.56 37.69
C ALA A 41 -14.83 11.54 36.23
N PRO A 42 -16.12 11.23 36.00
CA PRO A 42 -16.71 11.24 34.67
C PRO A 42 -16.89 12.69 34.17
N SER A 43 -16.09 13.08 33.19
CA SER A 43 -16.27 14.35 32.46
C SER A 43 -17.50 14.26 31.54
N SER A 44 -18.60 14.88 31.96
CA SER A 44 -19.81 15.01 31.15
C SER A 44 -19.64 16.05 30.03
N CYS A 45 -19.50 15.60 28.79
CA CYS A 45 -19.63 16.45 27.60
C CYS A 45 -20.91 16.12 26.84
N THR A 46 -22.02 16.67 27.30
CA THR A 46 -23.25 16.81 26.49
C THR A 46 -23.13 18.08 25.64
N GLU A 47 -22.89 17.93 24.34
CA GLU A 47 -23.21 18.97 23.36
C GLU A 47 -24.19 18.43 22.33
N ASN A 48 -25.27 19.18 22.11
CA ASN A 48 -26.33 18.84 21.18
C ASN A 48 -25.92 19.28 19.76
N PRO A 49 -26.20 18.48 18.72
CA PRO A 49 -26.09 18.96 17.35
C PRO A 49 -27.19 20.02 17.07
N PRO A 50 -26.92 21.04 16.24
CA PRO A 50 -27.91 22.07 15.92
C PRO A 50 -29.04 21.51 15.05
N VAL A 51 -30.27 21.91 15.38
CA VAL A 51 -31.49 21.54 14.66
C VAL A 51 -31.54 22.21 13.29
N THR A 52 -31.63 21.42 12.22
CA THR A 52 -32.01 21.90 10.89
C THR A 52 -33.54 21.90 10.74
N PRO A 53 -34.15 22.95 10.17
CA PRO A 53 -35.60 22.99 10.00
C PRO A 53 -36.06 22.10 8.84
N VAL A 54 -37.10 21.30 9.09
CA VAL A 54 -37.82 20.54 8.07
C VAL A 54 -38.52 21.52 7.11
N ARG A 55 -38.44 21.25 5.80
CA ARG A 55 -39.19 21.97 4.76
C ARG A 55 -40.11 20.99 4.03
N ASP A 56 -41.41 21.30 4.01
CA ASP A 56 -42.45 20.49 3.39
C ASP A 56 -42.30 20.38 1.85
N PRO A 57 -42.78 19.28 1.24
CA PRO A 57 -42.77 19.09 -0.21
C PRO A 57 -44.02 19.69 -0.85
N GLY A 58 -43.87 20.84 -1.51
CA GLY A 58 -44.98 21.48 -2.21
C GLY A 58 -44.61 22.79 -2.89
N ASP A 59 -43.93 22.72 -4.03
CA ASP A 59 -44.40 23.33 -5.28
C ASP A 59 -43.52 22.88 -6.45
N LEU A 60 -44.14 22.33 -7.49
CA LEU A 60 -43.50 22.08 -8.79
C LEU A 60 -44.29 22.87 -9.84
N SER A 61 -43.92 24.14 -10.02
CA SER A 61 -44.42 24.93 -11.15
C SER A 61 -43.30 25.70 -11.85
N GLU A 62 -43.38 25.69 -13.18
CA GLU A 62 -42.94 26.75 -14.09
C GLU A 62 -41.49 27.25 -14.00
N SER A 63 -40.65 26.75 -14.91
CA SER A 63 -39.98 27.62 -15.89
C SER A 63 -39.16 26.81 -16.89
N TRP A 64 -39.71 26.57 -18.09
CA TRP A 64 -38.99 26.71 -19.37
C TRP A 64 -40.01 26.95 -20.50
N ARG A 65 -40.18 28.23 -20.88
CA ARG A 65 -40.49 28.59 -22.27
C ARG A 65 -39.16 28.40 -23.03
N GLY A 66 -39.10 27.87 -24.24
CA GLY A 66 -40.09 27.92 -25.30
C GLY A 66 -39.62 28.94 -26.32
N ASP A 67 -38.89 28.48 -27.35
CA ASP A 67 -38.71 29.18 -28.62
C ASP A 67 -38.61 28.14 -29.74
N ASP A 68 -39.26 28.43 -30.86
CA ASP A 68 -39.47 27.51 -31.98
C ASP A 68 -38.52 27.81 -33.14
N THR A 69 -38.11 26.79 -33.88
CA THR A 69 -37.87 26.92 -35.34
C THR A 69 -38.09 25.57 -36.01
N ALA A 70 -38.99 25.54 -36.98
CA ALA A 70 -39.38 24.34 -37.72
C ALA A 70 -38.87 24.38 -39.16
N GLU A 71 -38.53 23.22 -39.72
CA GLU A 71 -38.78 22.88 -41.13
C GLU A 71 -39.12 21.38 -41.24
N GLU A 72 -39.90 21.02 -42.26
CA GLU A 72 -40.48 19.69 -42.46
C GLU A 72 -39.64 18.81 -43.41
N ALA A 73 -39.79 17.47 -43.32
CA ALA A 73 -40.40 16.68 -44.41
C ALA A 73 -40.36 15.14 -44.18
N ASP A 74 -41.56 14.56 -44.12
CA ASP A 74 -42.05 13.33 -44.77
C ASP A 74 -41.62 11.87 -44.41
N ASN A 75 -42.67 11.04 -44.20
CA ASN A 75 -42.84 9.58 -44.45
C ASN A 75 -41.71 8.57 -44.11
N THR A 76 -41.95 7.52 -43.31
CA THR A 76 -42.91 6.42 -43.61
C THR A 76 -43.11 5.50 -42.39
N SER A 77 -44.32 4.93 -42.29
CA SER A 77 -44.82 3.83 -41.44
C SER A 77 -43.86 2.70 -41.01
N GLU A 78 -44.07 2.18 -39.80
CA GLU A 78 -44.57 0.80 -39.60
C GLU A 78 -45.17 0.59 -38.19
N GLU A 79 -46.17 -0.29 -38.07
CA GLU A 79 -46.93 -0.53 -36.82
C GLU A 79 -46.39 -1.72 -36.00
N ALA A 80 -46.53 -1.65 -34.68
CA ALA A 80 -46.75 -2.83 -33.84
C ALA A 80 -47.54 -2.47 -32.58
N SER A 81 -48.81 -2.86 -32.54
CA SER A 81 -49.70 -2.64 -31.39
C SER A 81 -49.61 -3.79 -30.38
N ILE A 82 -49.48 -3.47 -29.08
CA ILE A 82 -49.73 -4.42 -27.99
C ILE A 82 -50.94 -3.93 -27.19
N VAL A 83 -52.02 -4.71 -27.27
CA VAL A 83 -53.33 -4.37 -26.72
C VAL A 83 -53.38 -4.66 -25.22
N SER A 84 -53.89 -3.70 -24.47
CA SER A 84 -54.24 -3.84 -23.05
C SER A 84 -55.40 -4.82 -22.85
N TYR A 85 -55.25 -5.75 -21.90
CA TYR A 85 -56.37 -6.47 -21.29
C TYR A 85 -56.31 -6.32 -19.77
N GLY A 86 -57.01 -5.32 -19.25
CA GLY A 86 -57.33 -5.27 -17.82
C GLY A 86 -58.31 -6.38 -17.44
N ARG A 87 -58.09 -7.02 -16.29
CA ARG A 87 -59.10 -7.91 -15.70
C ARG A 87 -59.08 -7.82 -14.17
N ALA A 88 -60.05 -7.09 -13.63
CA ALA A 88 -60.24 -6.94 -12.20
C ALA A 88 -60.93 -8.18 -11.59
N TYR A 89 -60.29 -8.75 -10.58
CA TYR A 89 -60.85 -9.64 -9.56
C TYR A 89 -60.05 -9.36 -8.29
N GLY A 90 -60.60 -9.26 -7.08
CA GLY A 90 -61.98 -9.37 -6.61
C GLY A 90 -61.90 -9.58 -5.09
N THR A 91 -62.27 -8.57 -4.30
CA THR A 91 -61.99 -8.54 -2.85
C THR A 91 -62.85 -9.57 -2.09
N PRO A 92 -62.27 -10.49 -1.29
CA PRO A 92 -63.04 -11.38 -0.43
C PRO A 92 -63.70 -10.63 0.76
N PRO A 93 -64.89 -11.04 1.22
CA PRO A 93 -65.60 -10.34 2.29
C PRO A 93 -65.07 -10.66 3.70
N GLU A 94 -65.24 -9.68 4.58
CA GLU A 94 -64.87 -9.70 5.99
C GLU A 94 -65.79 -10.61 6.83
N GLY A 95 -65.22 -11.42 7.73
CA GLY A 95 -65.95 -12.33 8.62
C GLY A 95 -65.75 -11.98 10.12
N PRO A 96 -66.75 -12.22 10.99
CA PRO A 96 -66.72 -11.74 12.37
C PRO A 96 -65.76 -12.53 13.29
N PRO A 97 -65.30 -11.94 14.41
CA PRO A 97 -64.26 -12.54 15.25
C PRO A 97 -64.80 -13.61 16.20
N PRO A 98 -64.15 -14.78 16.33
CA PRO A 98 -64.37 -15.70 17.43
C PRO A 98 -63.51 -15.32 18.65
N THR A 99 -64.16 -15.24 19.80
CA THR A 99 -63.53 -15.00 21.10
C THR A 99 -62.69 -16.18 21.60
N GLY A 100 -61.53 -15.89 22.20
CA GLY A 100 -61.00 -16.68 23.31
C GLY A 100 -60.23 -17.96 22.97
N GLY A 101 -58.94 -17.83 22.70
CA GLY A 101 -58.00 -18.96 22.70
C GLY A 101 -56.55 -18.49 22.74
N ARG A 102 -55.81 -18.81 23.81
CA ARG A 102 -54.34 -18.64 23.83
C ARG A 102 -53.72 -19.71 22.93
N VAL A 103 -53.43 -19.35 21.69
CA VAL A 103 -52.39 -20.04 20.91
C VAL A 103 -51.02 -19.66 21.45
N PRO A 104 -50.11 -20.61 21.72
CA PRO A 104 -48.72 -20.26 21.92
C PRO A 104 -48.17 -19.76 20.59
N VAL A 105 -47.57 -18.56 20.58
CA VAL A 105 -46.80 -18.08 19.44
C VAL A 105 -45.54 -18.94 19.33
N GLN A 106 -45.65 -20.07 18.62
CA GLN A 106 -44.49 -20.61 17.95
C GLN A 106 -44.07 -19.54 16.95
N GLN A 107 -42.91 -18.94 17.18
CA GLN A 107 -42.26 -18.11 16.19
C GLN A 107 -41.97 -19.01 14.99
N SER A 108 -42.81 -18.91 13.95
CA SER A 108 -42.45 -19.38 12.63
C SER A 108 -41.24 -18.55 12.21
N SER A 109 -40.04 -19.10 12.42
CA SER A 109 -38.81 -18.52 11.91
C SER A 109 -39.01 -18.35 10.41
N ILE A 110 -39.12 -17.11 9.96
CA ILE A 110 -39.30 -16.79 8.55
C ILE A 110 -37.96 -17.09 7.91
N LEU A 111 -37.82 -18.29 7.35
CA LEU A 111 -36.65 -18.69 6.58
C LEU A 111 -36.59 -17.79 5.34
N SER A 112 -35.56 -16.95 5.25
CA SER A 112 -35.32 -16.16 4.05
C SER A 112 -34.81 -17.11 2.97
N MET A 113 -35.36 -17.05 1.76
CA MET A 113 -34.85 -17.89 0.65
C MET A 113 -33.42 -17.50 0.22
N ASP A 114 -32.93 -16.34 0.67
CA ASP A 114 -31.55 -15.86 0.48
C ASP A 114 -30.53 -16.45 1.48
N ASP A 115 -30.96 -17.23 2.49
CA ASP A 115 -30.03 -17.82 3.48
C ASP A 115 -29.26 -19.05 2.94
N GLU A 116 -29.75 -19.70 1.88
CA GLU A 116 -29.09 -20.87 1.28
C GLU A 116 -27.94 -20.50 0.32
N GLU A 117 -27.76 -19.21 0.01
CA GLU A 117 -26.61 -18.67 -0.75
C GLU A 117 -25.61 -17.92 0.15
N ARG A 118 -25.66 -18.14 1.48
CA ARG A 118 -24.58 -17.67 2.37
C ARG A 118 -23.32 -18.48 2.13
N THR A 119 -22.37 -17.89 1.39
CA THR A 119 -20.99 -18.35 1.37
C THR A 119 -20.50 -18.46 2.82
N SER A 120 -19.89 -19.60 3.13
CA SER A 120 -19.59 -20.06 4.50
C SER A 120 -19.16 -18.92 5.44
N ASP A 121 -19.73 -18.83 6.65
CA ASP A 121 -19.41 -17.80 7.67
C ASP A 121 -17.89 -17.66 7.97
N ASN A 122 -17.12 -18.69 7.63
CA ASN A 122 -15.67 -18.72 7.64
C ASN A 122 -15.01 -17.65 6.74
N GLU A 123 -15.58 -17.32 5.57
CA GLU A 123 -15.06 -16.25 4.71
C GLU A 123 -15.31 -14.86 5.32
N LEU A 124 -16.52 -14.62 5.85
CA LEU A 124 -16.85 -13.36 6.53
C LEU A 124 -15.99 -13.13 7.78
N THR A 125 -15.59 -14.22 8.45
CA THR A 125 -14.70 -14.14 9.63
C THR A 125 -13.24 -13.84 9.25
N GLN A 126 -12.76 -14.30 8.09
CA GLN A 126 -11.41 -13.97 7.60
C GLN A 126 -11.27 -12.49 7.19
N LEU A 127 -12.32 -11.88 6.62
CA LEU A 127 -12.34 -10.45 6.26
C LEU A 127 -12.12 -9.49 7.45
N GLY A 128 -12.22 -9.96 8.70
CA GLY A 128 -12.02 -9.16 9.90
C GLY A 128 -10.55 -8.82 10.22
N ASP A 129 -9.62 -9.77 10.07
CA ASP A 129 -8.19 -9.49 10.28
C ASP A 129 -7.57 -8.99 8.98
N ASN A 130 -7.44 -7.67 8.87
CA ASN A 130 -6.72 -7.01 7.79
C ASN A 130 -5.18 -7.30 7.81
N GLY A 131 -4.71 -8.26 8.62
CA GLY A 131 -3.40 -8.89 8.50
C GLY A 131 -2.25 -7.88 8.64
N PRO A 132 -1.28 -7.88 7.70
CA PRO A 132 -0.25 -6.84 7.63
C PRO A 132 -0.75 -5.40 7.51
N PHE A 133 -1.93 -5.14 6.93
CA PHE A 133 -2.46 -3.77 6.74
C PHE A 133 -2.89 -3.10 8.06
N ASN A 134 -3.06 -3.87 9.14
CA ASN A 134 -3.32 -3.34 10.49
C ASN A 134 -2.12 -2.59 11.11
N ASN A 135 -0.89 -2.76 10.60
CA ASN A 135 0.30 -2.14 11.19
C ASN A 135 1.36 -1.82 10.13
N ILE A 136 1.72 -0.53 9.99
CA ILE A 136 2.71 -0.05 9.01
C ILE A 136 4.05 -0.80 9.09
N TRP A 137 4.56 -1.08 10.29
CA TRP A 137 5.83 -1.78 10.46
C TRP A 137 5.75 -3.27 10.11
N LYS A 138 4.56 -3.89 10.21
CA LYS A 138 4.28 -5.23 9.70
C LYS A 138 4.21 -5.17 8.16
N LEU A 139 3.40 -4.26 7.61
CA LEU A 139 3.27 -4.04 6.17
C LEU A 139 4.63 -3.82 5.46
N LEU A 140 5.49 -2.97 6.02
CA LEU A 140 6.85 -2.70 5.48
C LEU A 140 7.78 -3.93 5.46
N ARG A 141 7.40 -5.05 6.09
CA ARG A 141 8.14 -6.32 6.10
C ARG A 141 7.55 -7.40 5.18
N HIS A 142 6.41 -7.12 4.53
CA HIS A 142 5.70 -8.06 3.66
C HIS A 142 5.53 -7.47 2.24
N PRO A 143 6.56 -7.57 1.37
CA PRO A 143 6.55 -7.09 -0.01
C PRO A 143 5.25 -7.30 -0.81
N ALA A 144 4.60 -8.47 -0.73
CA ALA A 144 3.34 -8.71 -1.45
C ALA A 144 2.21 -7.78 -1.00
N HIS A 145 2.01 -7.67 0.31
CA HIS A 145 1.00 -6.80 0.89
C HIS A 145 1.33 -5.32 0.65
N LEU A 146 2.61 -4.97 0.75
CA LEU A 146 3.09 -3.62 0.47
C LEU A 146 2.91 -3.24 -1.01
N ALA A 147 3.08 -4.19 -1.94
CA ALA A 147 2.82 -4.00 -3.37
C ALA A 147 1.33 -3.82 -3.66
N VAL A 148 0.46 -4.63 -3.02
CA VAL A 148 -1.01 -4.46 -3.06
C VAL A 148 -1.41 -3.05 -2.62
N PHE A 149 -0.90 -2.58 -1.47
CA PHE A 149 -1.21 -1.23 -0.99
C PHE A 149 -0.62 -0.12 -1.88
N LEU A 150 0.60 -0.28 -2.40
CA LEU A 150 1.20 0.69 -3.32
C LEU A 150 0.45 0.78 -4.66
N HIS A 151 0.04 -0.36 -5.24
CA HIS A 151 -0.79 -0.41 -6.44
C HIS A 151 -2.16 0.25 -6.22
N TYR A 152 -2.78 0.07 -5.05
CA TYR A 152 -4.00 0.81 -4.68
C TYR A 152 -3.78 2.33 -4.71
N LEU A 153 -2.68 2.82 -4.14
CA LEU A 153 -2.39 4.27 -4.15
C LEU A 153 -2.20 4.81 -5.58
N LEU A 154 -1.48 4.06 -6.43
CA LEU A 154 -1.22 4.44 -7.82
C LEU A 154 -2.51 4.45 -8.67
N SER A 155 -3.28 3.37 -8.64
CA SER A 155 -4.54 3.22 -9.39
C SER A 155 -5.66 4.16 -8.92
N SER A 156 -5.73 4.45 -7.62
CA SER A 156 -6.75 5.34 -7.03
C SER A 156 -6.37 6.82 -7.07
N GLN A 157 -5.29 7.20 -7.77
CA GLN A 157 -4.77 8.57 -7.87
C GLN A 157 -4.41 9.22 -6.51
N MET A 158 -4.13 8.41 -5.49
CA MET A 158 -3.68 8.87 -4.17
C MET A 158 -2.17 9.14 -4.20
N LYS A 159 -1.66 10.04 -3.35
CA LYS A 159 -0.22 10.37 -3.34
C LYS A 159 0.60 9.22 -2.73
N PRO A 160 1.47 8.52 -3.50
CA PRO A 160 2.29 7.43 -2.97
C PRO A 160 3.55 7.94 -2.23
N SER A 161 3.82 9.26 -2.27
CA SER A 161 5.01 9.94 -1.76
C SER A 161 5.47 9.44 -0.39
N SER A 162 4.56 9.45 0.60
CA SER A 162 4.86 9.12 1.99
C SER A 162 5.26 7.65 2.18
N LEU A 163 4.69 6.73 1.39
CA LEU A 163 5.06 5.32 1.40
C LEU A 163 6.43 5.11 0.74
N LEU A 164 6.62 5.68 -0.46
CA LEU A 164 7.86 5.58 -1.22
C LEU A 164 9.05 6.14 -0.43
N PHE A 165 8.87 7.29 0.22
CA PHE A 165 9.85 7.90 1.09
C PHE A 165 10.25 7.01 2.27
N LEU A 166 9.29 6.36 2.95
CA LEU A 166 9.58 5.44 4.06
C LEU A 166 10.37 4.22 3.59
N ILE A 167 10.07 3.67 2.42
CA ILE A 167 10.83 2.55 1.83
C ILE A 167 12.24 3.00 1.44
N ILE A 168 12.37 4.10 0.69
CA ILE A 168 13.66 4.62 0.22
C ILE A 168 14.56 5.03 1.39
N THR A 169 14.02 5.67 2.42
CA THR A 169 14.78 6.02 3.64
C THR A 169 15.07 4.81 4.55
N ASN A 170 14.39 3.67 4.41
CA ASN A 170 14.85 2.41 5.01
C ASN A 170 16.10 1.89 4.29
N LEU A 171 16.09 1.90 2.94
CA LEU A 171 17.21 1.44 2.12
C LEU A 171 18.44 2.34 2.29
N TYR A 172 18.22 3.65 2.41
CA TYR A 172 19.24 4.67 2.70
C TYR A 172 20.14 4.29 3.87
N LYS A 173 19.56 3.79 4.98
CA LYS A 173 20.31 3.39 6.20
C LYS A 173 21.26 2.21 5.98
N LEU A 174 21.20 1.54 4.83
CA LEU A 174 22.14 0.49 4.41
C LEU A 174 23.39 1.04 3.70
N GLY A 175 23.52 2.35 3.51
CA GLY A 175 24.69 2.98 2.91
C GLY A 175 25.91 3.06 3.82
N THR A 176 27.01 3.53 3.25
CA THR A 176 28.11 4.16 4.00
C THR A 176 27.84 5.66 4.19
N GLY A 177 28.39 6.31 5.22
CA GLY A 177 28.21 7.76 5.43
C GLY A 177 28.46 8.64 4.19
N LYS A 178 29.43 8.26 3.33
CA LYS A 178 29.72 8.96 2.06
C LYS A 178 28.57 8.85 1.04
N GLU A 179 27.99 7.66 0.91
CA GLU A 179 26.83 7.43 0.03
C GLU A 179 25.58 8.10 0.61
N MET A 180 25.37 7.98 1.92
CA MET A 180 24.27 8.60 2.67
C MET A 180 24.21 10.12 2.47
N LYS A 181 25.33 10.84 2.43
CA LYS A 181 25.32 12.28 2.09
C LYS A 181 24.75 12.54 0.70
N LYS A 182 25.23 11.82 -0.32
CA LYS A 182 24.78 12.01 -1.72
C LYS A 182 23.30 11.69 -1.86
N TRP A 183 22.87 10.55 -1.33
CA TRP A 183 21.46 10.14 -1.38
C TRP A 183 20.56 11.04 -0.54
N ALA A 184 21.07 11.68 0.51
CA ALA A 184 20.25 12.59 1.32
C ALA A 184 19.84 13.85 0.53
N TYR A 185 20.76 14.43 -0.26
CA TYR A 185 20.41 15.54 -1.16
C TYR A 185 19.36 15.11 -2.20
N GLU A 186 19.54 13.93 -2.81
CA GLU A 186 18.62 13.34 -3.81
C GLU A 186 17.21 13.06 -3.22
N ILE A 187 17.14 12.51 -2.01
CA ILE A 187 15.89 12.26 -1.29
C ILE A 187 15.22 13.58 -0.89
N THR A 188 15.98 14.54 -0.36
CA THR A 188 15.45 15.84 0.09
C THR A 188 14.86 16.63 -1.09
N SER A 189 15.56 16.72 -2.22
CA SER A 189 15.06 17.40 -3.41
C SER A 189 13.86 16.70 -4.07
N THR A 190 13.73 15.38 -3.90
CA THR A 190 12.62 14.61 -4.48
C THR A 190 11.35 14.63 -3.62
N PHE A 191 11.48 14.64 -2.29
CA PHE A 191 10.35 14.39 -1.37
C PHE A 191 10.04 15.51 -0.38
N LEU A 192 11.01 16.39 -0.05
CA LEU A 192 10.91 17.26 1.13
C LEU A 192 10.95 18.76 0.83
N VAL A 193 11.58 19.19 -0.25
CA VAL A 193 11.61 20.61 -0.65
C VAL A 193 10.23 21.11 -1.11
N GLN A 194 10.03 22.43 -1.09
CA GLN A 194 8.83 23.03 -1.65
C GLN A 194 8.72 22.71 -3.15
N ASN A 195 7.53 22.30 -3.60
CA ASN A 195 7.26 21.84 -4.97
C ASN A 195 8.09 20.61 -5.41
N ALA A 196 8.58 19.82 -4.45
CA ALA A 196 9.20 18.53 -4.71
C ALA A 196 8.30 17.61 -5.58
N PRO A 197 8.86 16.90 -6.57
CA PRO A 197 8.07 16.10 -7.52
C PRO A 197 7.32 14.94 -6.83
N LEU A 198 7.81 14.40 -5.72
CA LEU A 198 7.09 13.48 -4.85
C LEU A 198 6.92 14.08 -3.44
N GLY A 199 6.51 15.35 -3.37
CA GLY A 199 6.34 16.07 -2.11
C GLY A 199 5.48 15.33 -1.09
N ILE A 200 5.92 15.39 0.17
CA ILE A 200 5.20 14.92 1.35
C ILE A 200 4.52 16.12 2.02
N GLU A 201 3.26 15.96 2.43
CA GLU A 201 2.51 17.06 3.05
C GLU A 201 3.02 17.37 4.47
N ASN A 202 2.82 18.62 4.92
CA ASN A 202 3.17 19.06 6.29
C ASN A 202 4.64 18.89 6.70
N ILE A 203 5.59 18.92 5.74
CA ILE A 203 7.02 19.09 6.02
C ILE A 203 7.31 20.57 6.27
N ASP A 204 7.74 20.91 7.49
CA ASP A 204 8.08 22.27 7.89
C ASP A 204 9.55 22.63 7.58
N GLU A 205 9.80 23.92 7.38
CA GLU A 205 11.14 24.48 7.11
C GLU A 205 12.14 24.18 8.25
N THR A 206 11.65 24.02 9.48
CA THR A 206 12.47 23.59 10.63
C THR A 206 13.11 22.21 10.41
N ILE A 207 12.37 21.28 9.80
CA ILE A 207 12.88 19.92 9.49
C ILE A 207 13.96 20.00 8.41
N LEU A 208 13.74 20.81 7.37
CA LEU A 208 14.73 21.01 6.30
C LEU A 208 16.02 21.64 6.82
N LYS A 209 15.92 22.68 7.66
CA LYS A 209 17.09 23.34 8.30
C LYS A 209 17.92 22.39 9.17
N GLU A 210 17.27 21.42 9.82
CA GLU A 210 17.96 20.40 10.62
C GLU A 210 18.67 19.37 9.74
N ILE A 211 18.03 18.91 8.66
CA ILE A 211 18.65 18.06 7.63
C ILE A 211 19.89 18.77 7.05
N ASP A 212 19.74 20.01 6.59
CA ASP A 212 20.84 20.80 6.03
C ASP A 212 21.99 20.98 7.03
N LYS A 213 21.69 21.23 8.30
CA LYS A 213 22.70 21.35 9.36
C LYS A 213 23.50 20.04 9.53
N VAL A 214 22.85 18.88 9.53
CA VAL A 214 23.55 17.58 9.63
C VAL A 214 24.42 17.36 8.39
N LEU A 215 23.91 17.64 7.17
CA LEU A 215 24.69 17.50 5.93
C LEU A 215 25.93 18.41 5.88
N GLN A 216 25.84 19.62 6.41
CA GLN A 216 26.94 20.59 6.49
C GLN A 216 27.95 20.23 7.59
N THR A 217 27.49 19.95 8.81
CA THR A 217 28.35 19.64 9.98
C THR A 217 29.20 18.38 9.75
N SER A 218 28.64 17.43 8.99
CA SER A 218 29.29 16.15 8.69
C SER A 218 30.59 16.24 7.88
N GLN A 219 31.06 17.41 7.42
CA GLN A 219 32.28 17.48 6.59
C GLN A 219 33.59 17.23 7.35
N GLU A 220 33.63 17.33 8.69
CA GLU A 220 34.90 17.45 9.43
C GLU A 220 35.24 16.29 10.40
N GLN A 221 34.30 15.39 10.74
CA GLN A 221 34.50 14.41 11.82
C GLN A 221 34.06 12.98 11.45
N GLN A 222 35.01 12.20 10.93
CA GLN A 222 34.79 10.86 10.37
C GLN A 222 34.59 9.80 11.47
N GLY A 223 33.36 9.67 11.97
CA GLY A 223 32.96 8.66 12.96
C GLY A 223 31.53 8.86 13.48
N GLN A 224 31.31 9.93 14.25
CA GLN A 224 29.99 10.31 14.77
C GLN A 224 28.99 10.68 13.63
N GLU A 225 29.53 11.16 12.51
CA GLU A 225 28.85 11.43 11.23
C GLU A 225 27.83 10.37 10.79
N GLU A 226 28.15 9.07 10.88
CA GLU A 226 27.27 8.04 10.29
C GLU A 226 26.02 7.77 11.15
N GLU A 227 26.08 8.03 12.45
CA GLU A 227 24.92 7.88 13.35
C GLU A 227 23.92 9.02 13.14
N GLU A 228 24.40 10.27 13.09
CA GLU A 228 23.57 11.44 12.77
C GLU A 228 22.96 11.35 11.36
N LEU A 229 23.71 10.85 10.37
CA LEU A 229 23.17 10.59 9.03
C LEU A 229 22.09 9.51 9.02
N LYS A 230 22.20 8.44 9.83
CA LYS A 230 21.16 7.39 9.88
C LYS A 230 19.81 7.92 10.36
N ASP A 231 19.79 8.94 11.20
CA ASP A 231 18.56 9.50 11.78
C ASP A 231 18.17 10.89 11.25
N ILE A 232 18.91 11.41 10.26
CA ILE A 232 18.66 12.70 9.60
C ILE A 232 17.20 12.88 9.12
N PHE A 233 16.55 11.80 8.68
CA PHE A 233 15.17 11.81 8.18
C PHE A 233 14.11 11.49 9.25
N LEU A 234 14.46 11.34 10.53
CA LEU A 234 13.55 10.85 11.57
C LEU A 234 12.23 11.66 11.64
N LYS A 235 12.33 12.98 11.74
CA LYS A 235 11.16 13.89 11.84
C LYS A 235 10.33 13.93 10.54
N ALA A 236 10.98 13.90 9.38
CA ALA A 236 10.29 13.79 8.09
C ALA A 236 9.53 12.44 7.97
N ARG A 237 10.11 11.36 8.50
CA ARG A 237 9.47 10.04 8.53
C ARG A 237 8.28 9.99 9.49
N GLU A 238 8.32 10.71 10.61
CA GLU A 238 7.15 10.84 11.51
C GLU A 238 5.96 11.47 10.75
N LYS A 239 6.19 12.52 9.96
CA LYS A 239 5.16 13.15 9.11
C LYS A 239 4.64 12.22 8.00
N ALA A 240 5.53 11.45 7.36
CA ALA A 240 5.12 10.43 6.40
C ALA A 240 4.29 9.31 7.06
N MET A 241 4.63 8.91 8.30
CA MET A 241 3.89 7.91 9.08
C MET A 241 2.52 8.42 9.55
N GLU A 242 2.35 9.71 9.83
CA GLU A 242 1.04 10.32 10.11
C GLU A 242 0.09 10.17 8.91
N GLN A 243 0.52 10.58 7.71
CA GLN A 243 -0.27 10.44 6.48
C GLN A 243 -0.59 8.99 6.14
N LEU A 244 0.40 8.10 6.28
CA LEU A 244 0.24 6.68 5.96
C LEU A 244 -0.79 5.97 6.86
N LYS A 245 -1.01 6.43 8.10
CA LYS A 245 -2.10 5.91 8.95
C LYS A 245 -3.47 6.23 8.34
N CYS A 246 -3.68 7.44 7.83
CA CYS A 246 -4.94 7.83 7.20
C CYS A 246 -5.19 7.01 5.93
N LEU A 247 -4.19 6.93 5.04
CA LEU A 247 -4.28 6.15 3.79
C LEU A 247 -4.57 4.66 4.04
N LEU A 248 -4.05 4.08 5.12
CA LEU A 248 -4.36 2.68 5.49
C LEU A 248 -5.77 2.50 6.06
N VAL A 249 -6.35 3.50 6.73
CA VAL A 249 -7.77 3.45 7.14
C VAL A 249 -8.66 3.49 5.90
N GLU A 250 -8.40 4.40 4.97
CA GLU A 250 -9.13 4.48 3.69
C GLU A 250 -9.02 3.19 2.89
N PHE A 251 -7.81 2.64 2.74
CA PHE A 251 -7.60 1.36 2.05
C PHE A 251 -8.39 0.21 2.68
N ARG A 252 -8.36 0.07 4.01
CA ARG A 252 -9.09 -0.99 4.73
C ARG A 252 -10.61 -0.82 4.59
N ASN A 253 -11.12 0.41 4.59
CA ASN A 253 -12.52 0.69 4.31
C ASN A 253 -12.88 0.27 2.87
N THR A 254 -12.05 0.61 1.88
CA THR A 254 -12.24 0.18 0.47
C THR A 254 -12.21 -1.34 0.31
N ARG A 255 -11.38 -2.06 1.09
CA ARG A 255 -11.41 -3.53 1.16
C ARG A 255 -12.73 -4.06 1.75
N THR A 256 -13.19 -3.46 2.85
CA THR A 256 -14.43 -3.86 3.56
C THR A 256 -15.68 -3.68 2.68
N ILE A 257 -15.69 -2.69 1.79
CA ILE A 257 -16.79 -2.45 0.83
C ILE A 257 -16.72 -3.43 -0.37
N GLY A 258 -15.67 -4.26 -0.48
CA GLY A 258 -15.52 -5.29 -1.53
C GLY A 258 -14.93 -4.80 -2.85
N LEU A 259 -14.75 -3.48 -3.03
CA LEU A 259 -14.25 -2.88 -4.29
C LEU A 259 -12.80 -3.28 -4.63
N SER A 260 -12.02 -3.68 -3.63
CA SER A 260 -10.64 -4.15 -3.80
C SER A 260 -10.55 -5.50 -4.52
N GLY A 261 -11.52 -6.42 -4.30
CA GLY A 261 -11.41 -7.81 -4.75
C GLY A 261 -11.46 -8.04 -6.26
N LEU A 262 -11.89 -7.03 -7.04
CA LEU A 262 -11.99 -7.14 -8.50
C LEU A 262 -10.65 -6.91 -9.24
N TYR A 263 -9.71 -6.20 -8.61
CA TYR A 263 -8.45 -5.78 -9.23
C TYR A 263 -7.20 -6.12 -8.39
N MET A 264 -7.38 -6.76 -7.25
CA MET A 264 -6.31 -7.03 -6.29
C MET A 264 -6.35 -8.51 -5.83
N PRO A 265 -5.21 -9.12 -5.45
CA PRO A 265 -5.17 -10.48 -4.95
C PRO A 265 -6.10 -10.68 -3.74
N ASN A 266 -6.81 -11.81 -3.70
CA ASN A 266 -7.64 -12.18 -2.56
C ASN A 266 -6.80 -12.56 -1.33
N ASP A 267 -7.42 -12.61 -0.15
CA ASP A 267 -6.69 -12.85 1.11
C ASP A 267 -6.03 -14.22 1.16
N VAL A 268 -6.62 -15.26 0.58
CA VAL A 268 -5.99 -16.60 0.48
C VAL A 268 -4.64 -16.52 -0.25
N THR A 269 -4.60 -15.82 -1.39
CA THR A 269 -3.37 -15.63 -2.17
C THR A 269 -2.33 -14.78 -1.42
N LEU A 270 -2.80 -13.83 -0.60
CA LEU A 270 -1.93 -13.01 0.24
C LEU A 270 -1.37 -13.79 1.44
N ASP A 271 -2.17 -14.63 2.09
CA ASP A 271 -1.73 -15.48 3.20
C ASP A 271 -0.73 -16.55 2.74
N ASP A 272 -0.92 -17.14 1.56
CA ASP A 272 0.06 -18.05 0.94
C ASP A 272 1.40 -17.33 0.69
N SER A 273 1.35 -16.06 0.26
CA SER A 273 2.56 -15.25 0.03
C SER A 273 3.38 -14.96 1.30
N LEU A 274 2.77 -15.04 2.50
CA LEU A 274 3.49 -14.93 3.77
C LEU A 274 4.44 -16.11 4.03
N ARG A 275 4.25 -17.23 3.32
CA ARG A 275 4.99 -18.49 3.49
C ARG A 275 5.87 -18.83 2.29
N ASP A 276 5.47 -18.45 1.08
CA ASP A 276 6.25 -18.64 -0.14
C ASP A 276 6.74 -17.32 -0.75
N LYS A 277 8.07 -17.18 -0.81
CA LYS A 277 8.76 -16.04 -1.43
C LYS A 277 8.56 -15.96 -2.94
N ASN A 278 8.28 -17.07 -3.62
CA ASN A 278 8.01 -17.07 -5.05
C ASN A 278 6.60 -16.53 -5.32
N ALA A 279 5.59 -16.95 -4.54
CA ALA A 279 4.26 -16.36 -4.55
C ALA A 279 4.29 -14.85 -4.21
N GLU A 280 5.06 -14.46 -3.19
CA GLU A 280 5.27 -13.04 -2.85
C GLU A 280 5.86 -12.23 -4.01
N LEU A 281 6.94 -12.73 -4.63
CA LEU A 281 7.55 -12.07 -5.80
C LEU A 281 6.61 -12.05 -7.00
N HIS A 282 5.81 -13.09 -7.23
CA HIS A 282 4.83 -13.11 -8.31
C HIS A 282 3.76 -12.01 -8.15
N ILE A 283 3.24 -11.82 -6.93
CA ILE A 283 2.29 -10.73 -6.63
C ILE A 283 2.96 -9.37 -6.89
N VAL A 284 4.17 -9.17 -6.35
CA VAL A 284 4.97 -7.94 -6.57
C VAL A 284 5.15 -7.64 -8.06
N GLU A 285 5.61 -8.63 -8.83
CA GLU A 285 5.87 -8.47 -10.27
C GLU A 285 4.56 -8.21 -11.04
N SER A 286 3.48 -8.94 -10.75
CA SER A 286 2.18 -8.80 -11.43
C SER A 286 1.52 -7.44 -11.28
N LEU A 287 1.70 -6.77 -10.14
CA LEU A 287 1.10 -5.47 -9.86
C LEU A 287 2.02 -4.31 -10.25
N LEU A 288 3.26 -4.30 -9.72
CA LEU A 288 4.12 -3.12 -9.79
C LEU A 288 4.93 -3.00 -11.09
N LEU A 289 5.10 -4.08 -11.87
CA LEU A 289 5.72 -3.95 -13.20
C LEU A 289 4.76 -3.31 -14.19
N THR A 290 3.46 -3.62 -14.15
CA THR A 290 2.45 -3.01 -15.02
C THR A 290 2.35 -1.50 -14.78
N GLU A 291 2.44 -1.05 -13.53
CA GLU A 291 2.57 0.37 -13.16
C GLU A 291 3.85 0.99 -13.75
N LEU A 292 5.02 0.35 -13.58
CA LEU A 292 6.29 0.86 -14.08
C LEU A 292 6.35 0.91 -15.62
N GLU A 293 5.75 -0.08 -16.30
CA GLU A 293 5.58 -0.06 -17.75
C GLU A 293 4.70 1.09 -18.21
N THR A 294 3.63 1.39 -17.48
CA THR A 294 2.69 2.45 -17.83
C THR A 294 3.37 3.82 -17.72
N LEU A 295 4.08 4.06 -16.60
CA LEU A 295 4.92 5.24 -16.42
C LEU A 295 6.05 5.37 -17.47
N GLY A 296 6.50 4.24 -18.03
CA GLY A 296 7.53 4.20 -19.08
C GLY A 296 7.04 4.34 -20.52
N LYS A 297 5.71 4.41 -20.75
CA LYS A 297 5.10 4.51 -22.10
C LYS A 297 4.71 5.95 -22.47
N GLU A 298 4.61 6.86 -21.50
CA GLU A 298 4.18 8.24 -21.72
C GLU A 298 5.31 9.16 -22.23
N ASP A 299 4.91 10.23 -22.91
CA ASP A 299 5.71 11.16 -23.73
C ASP A 299 7.22 11.27 -23.39
N ALA A 300 8.02 10.53 -24.15
CA ALA A 300 9.49 10.59 -24.10
C ALA A 300 10.06 11.97 -24.47
N GLU A 301 9.27 12.84 -25.12
CA GLU A 301 9.68 14.20 -25.49
C GLU A 301 9.43 15.25 -24.38
N ASN A 302 8.55 14.97 -23.40
CA ASN A 302 8.32 15.87 -22.27
C ASN A 302 7.76 15.13 -21.03
N PRO A 303 8.56 14.26 -20.37
CA PRO A 303 8.12 13.53 -19.20
C PRO A 303 7.97 14.48 -18.00
N SER A 304 6.80 14.50 -17.37
CA SER A 304 6.58 15.27 -16.14
C SER A 304 7.55 14.85 -15.03
N ASP A 305 8.13 15.82 -14.32
CA ASP A 305 9.04 15.57 -13.19
C ASP A 305 8.43 14.62 -12.15
N TYR A 306 7.13 14.73 -11.89
CA TYR A 306 6.36 13.81 -11.05
C TYR A 306 6.49 12.36 -11.54
N LYS A 307 6.24 12.11 -12.83
CA LYS A 307 6.24 10.77 -13.42
C LYS A 307 7.65 10.18 -13.47
N SER A 308 8.64 11.00 -13.82
CA SER A 308 10.06 10.62 -13.81
C SER A 308 10.54 10.23 -12.40
N ALA A 309 10.20 11.03 -11.39
CA ALA A 309 10.52 10.72 -10.00
C ALA A 309 9.77 9.47 -9.50
N LEU A 310 8.49 9.33 -9.85
CA LEU A 310 7.65 8.19 -9.48
C LEU A 310 8.18 6.88 -10.07
N ALA A 311 8.52 6.86 -11.35
CA ALA A 311 9.10 5.69 -12.01
C ALA A 311 10.46 5.31 -11.38
N SER A 312 11.30 6.30 -11.05
CA SER A 312 12.58 6.08 -10.38
C SER A 312 12.42 5.51 -8.95
N ALA A 313 11.41 5.99 -8.22
CA ALA A 313 11.06 5.51 -6.90
C ALA A 313 10.52 4.08 -6.97
N LEU A 314 9.59 3.79 -7.89
CA LEU A 314 9.00 2.48 -8.10
C LEU A 314 10.03 1.43 -8.56
N ALA A 315 10.92 1.79 -9.49
CA ALA A 315 12.06 0.96 -9.89
C ALA A 315 12.99 0.64 -8.71
N THR A 316 13.16 1.57 -7.77
CA THR A 316 13.92 1.34 -6.53
C THR A 316 13.21 0.35 -5.61
N VAL A 317 11.90 0.48 -5.44
CA VAL A 317 11.07 -0.45 -4.64
C VAL A 317 11.11 -1.87 -5.19
N LEU A 318 10.83 -2.06 -6.48
CA LEU A 318 10.89 -3.34 -7.19
C LEU A 318 12.25 -4.04 -7.01
N LYS A 319 13.33 -3.29 -7.21
CA LYS A 319 14.71 -3.75 -7.02
C LYS A 319 15.00 -4.16 -5.57
N SER A 320 14.40 -3.47 -4.60
CA SER A 320 14.56 -3.78 -3.17
C SER A 320 13.82 -5.03 -2.72
N PHE A 321 12.68 -5.35 -3.34
CA PHE A 321 11.93 -6.58 -3.09
C PHE A 321 12.61 -7.82 -3.69
N GLY A 322 13.59 -7.64 -4.58
CA GLY A 322 14.40 -8.74 -5.11
C GLY A 322 13.81 -9.40 -6.34
N VAL A 323 13.03 -8.65 -7.12
CA VAL A 323 12.59 -8.95 -8.50
C VAL A 323 13.78 -9.38 -9.35
N LYS A 324 13.67 -10.53 -10.03
CA LYS A 324 14.79 -11.21 -10.71
C LYS A 324 14.47 -11.68 -12.12
N THR A 325 13.20 -11.69 -12.52
CA THR A 325 12.78 -12.10 -13.87
C THR A 325 13.52 -11.24 -14.91
N PRO A 326 14.18 -11.83 -15.93
CA PRO A 326 15.05 -11.07 -16.84
C PRO A 326 14.37 -9.86 -17.50
N ASN A 327 13.10 -10.01 -17.90
CA ASN A 327 12.31 -8.92 -18.47
C ASN A 327 12.07 -7.79 -17.47
N ALA A 328 11.74 -8.14 -16.22
CA ALA A 328 11.52 -7.20 -15.14
C ALA A 328 12.79 -6.41 -14.79
N VAL A 329 13.94 -7.10 -14.70
CA VAL A 329 15.24 -6.47 -14.49
C VAL A 329 15.58 -5.53 -15.65
N ALA A 330 15.36 -5.96 -16.91
CA ALA A 330 15.60 -5.14 -18.09
C ALA A 330 14.66 -3.92 -18.22
N LEU A 331 13.48 -3.95 -17.60
CA LEU A 331 12.60 -2.79 -17.45
C LEU A 331 13.11 -1.85 -16.35
N ILE A 332 13.41 -2.37 -15.16
CA ILE A 332 13.92 -1.62 -14.01
C ILE A 332 15.22 -0.88 -14.34
N GLU A 333 16.14 -1.48 -15.11
CA GLU A 333 17.40 -0.86 -15.50
C GLU A 333 17.25 0.31 -16.50
N ARG A 334 16.05 0.59 -17.03
CA ARG A 334 15.78 1.78 -17.85
C ARG A 334 15.64 3.06 -17.03
N PHE A 335 15.33 2.94 -15.74
CA PHE A 335 15.05 4.07 -14.86
C PHE A 335 16.23 4.33 -13.90
N PRO A 336 16.44 5.59 -13.48
CA PRO A 336 17.28 5.88 -12.32
C PRO A 336 16.74 5.14 -11.09
N THR A 337 17.61 4.84 -10.12
CA THR A 337 17.17 4.28 -8.83
C THR A 337 17.84 5.02 -7.69
N PHE A 338 17.07 5.39 -6.68
CA PHE A 338 17.55 5.96 -5.42
C PHE A 338 18.42 4.93 -4.71
N VAL A 339 19.33 5.40 -3.86
CA VAL A 339 20.17 4.51 -3.02
C VAL A 339 21.00 3.53 -3.89
N ALA A 340 21.26 3.91 -5.15
CA ALA A 340 22.08 3.11 -6.05
C ALA A 340 23.54 3.14 -5.58
N ARG A 341 23.96 2.06 -4.90
CA ARG A 341 25.38 1.80 -4.61
C ARG A 341 26.17 1.81 -5.90
N GLU A 342 27.28 2.54 -5.92
CA GLU A 342 28.10 2.70 -7.10
C GLU A 342 28.83 1.37 -7.42
N LYS A 343 28.25 0.58 -8.32
CA LYS A 343 28.95 -0.53 -8.97
C LYS A 343 30.11 0.06 -9.76
N SER A 344 31.30 0.11 -9.14
CA SER A 344 32.60 0.55 -9.67
C SER A 344 32.61 0.71 -11.20
N ARG A 345 32.36 1.94 -11.69
CA ARG A 345 32.40 2.28 -13.12
C ARG A 345 33.85 2.44 -13.63
N LEU A 346 34.80 1.73 -13.04
CA LEU A 346 36.17 1.61 -13.53
C LEU A 346 36.22 0.68 -14.76
N LYS A 347 35.72 1.19 -15.89
CA LYS A 347 36.03 0.65 -17.22
C LYS A 347 36.89 1.65 -17.99
N PHE A 348 38.20 1.47 -17.81
CA PHE A 348 39.26 1.78 -18.77
C PHE A 348 39.19 3.14 -19.50
N PHE A 349 39.91 4.14 -18.96
CA PHE A 349 40.51 5.14 -19.84
C PHE A 349 41.37 4.42 -20.90
N PRO A 350 41.16 4.63 -22.20
CA PRO A 350 42.07 4.13 -23.21
C PRO A 350 43.41 4.84 -23.06
N ARG A 351 44.44 4.11 -22.62
CA ARG A 351 45.81 4.61 -22.57
C ARG A 351 46.26 4.90 -24.00
N ASN A 352 46.38 6.18 -24.35
CA ASN A 352 46.83 6.65 -25.66
C ASN A 352 48.15 5.95 -26.03
N LYS A 353 48.11 5.01 -26.98
CA LYS A 353 49.31 4.44 -27.57
C LYS A 353 49.86 5.44 -28.58
N LYS A 354 50.90 6.15 -28.16
CA LYS A 354 51.75 6.98 -29.02
C LYS A 354 52.29 6.12 -30.16
N LEU A 355 51.73 6.26 -31.36
CA LEU A 355 52.34 5.75 -32.59
C LEU A 355 53.43 6.73 -33.01
N ALA A 356 54.63 6.21 -33.25
CA ALA A 356 55.71 6.98 -33.85
C ALA A 356 55.42 7.22 -35.33
N ALA A 357 55.89 8.35 -35.84
CA ALA A 357 55.90 8.69 -37.26
C ALA A 357 56.90 7.76 -38.03
N PRO A 358 56.74 7.60 -39.36
CA PRO A 358 57.48 6.62 -40.16
C PRO A 358 58.98 6.93 -40.33
#